data_AF-A0A9P8FKG9-F1
#
_entry.id   AF-A0A9P8FKG9-F1
#
_cell.length_a   1.000
_cell.length_b   1.000
_cell.length_c   1.000
_cell.angle_alpha   90.00
_cell.angle_beta   90.00
_cell.angle_gamma   90.00
#
_symmetry.space_group_name_H-M   'P 1'
#
loop_
_entity.id
_entity.type
_entity.pdbx_description
1 polymer ?
#
loop_
_entity_poly.entity_id
_entity_poly.type
_entity_poly.pdbx_seq_one_letter_code
_entity_poly.pdbx_strand_id
1 'polypeptide(L)'
;MSAFSSQLMPLRPAGYNERRYITRQLLGYYRTLAIGGIYTLKQDTNDQISQQTFVPALKHCVATHPLLSAVIEGQDTESPAFSRPKALNLQDHVETLCINDLEEGATNLSEKDLMHHATVRTLDSKFSSVETTPPWKIVVFNLPNHDEAQDPSIRRFFILFAYYHSHGDGKSALAFHKTFLQGLNGQQSDIHESFICETPSSPLPPTIEQAGKLSISWSYLLSPLFGAYLPEFVARSLGLRASTTPKSADAWKGIKIRFDHSTFTTGLEFLTVSHTTMHKTLQLCRAHNVKFTSLLHQLVVRALSEALPSN
;
A
#
# COMPACT_ATOMS: atom_id res chain seq x y z
N MET A 1 -6.18 -13.62 -27.70
CA MET A 1 -7.14 -14.27 -26.79
C MET A 1 -6.80 -15.76 -26.72
N SER A 2 -6.02 -16.17 -25.72
CA SER A 2 -5.90 -17.57 -25.32
C SER A 2 -6.35 -17.63 -23.87
N ALA A 3 -7.60 -18.06 -23.67
CA ALA A 3 -8.14 -18.30 -22.35
C ALA A 3 -7.51 -19.59 -21.84
N PHE A 4 -6.42 -19.48 -21.09
CA PHE A 4 -6.10 -20.50 -20.10
C PHE A 4 -7.29 -20.51 -19.14
N SER A 5 -8.19 -21.50 -19.30
CA SER A 5 -9.14 -21.88 -18.26
C SER A 5 -8.33 -22.40 -17.09
N SER A 6 -7.76 -21.49 -16.29
CA SER A 6 -6.91 -21.82 -15.17
C SER A 6 -7.78 -22.40 -14.07
N GLN A 7 -7.75 -23.72 -13.94
CA GLN A 7 -8.27 -24.40 -12.77
C GLN A 7 -7.62 -23.78 -11.53
N LEU A 8 -8.40 -23.00 -10.79
CA LEU A 8 -7.96 -22.34 -9.56
C LEU A 8 -7.86 -23.39 -8.45
N MET A 9 -6.74 -23.35 -7.72
CA MET A 9 -6.55 -24.15 -6.52
C MET A 9 -7.10 -23.36 -5.32
N PRO A 10 -8.08 -23.90 -4.59
CA PRO A 10 -8.61 -23.22 -3.41
C PRO A 10 -7.54 -23.10 -2.32
N LEU A 11 -7.43 -21.92 -1.70
CA LEU A 11 -6.52 -21.69 -0.58
C LEU A 11 -7.30 -21.65 0.75
N ARG A 12 -7.97 -20.53 1.04
CA ARG A 12 -8.78 -20.36 2.26
C ARG A 12 -9.78 -19.20 2.15
N PRO A 13 -10.86 -19.20 2.95
CA PRO A 13 -11.71 -18.02 3.12
C PRO A 13 -10.92 -16.80 3.62
N ALA A 14 -11.40 -15.60 3.29
CA ALA A 14 -10.86 -14.36 3.82
C ALA A 14 -11.25 -14.19 5.31
N GLY A 15 -10.29 -13.78 6.14
CA GLY A 15 -10.51 -13.39 7.54
C GLY A 15 -11.32 -12.08 7.65
N TYR A 16 -11.72 -11.68 8.86
CA TYR A 16 -12.63 -10.53 9.00
C TYR A 16 -12.00 -9.22 8.52
N ASN A 17 -10.71 -9.00 8.82
CA ASN A 17 -10.02 -7.80 8.35
C ASN A 17 -9.77 -7.82 6.83
N GLU A 18 -9.52 -8.99 6.25
CA GLU A 18 -9.36 -9.16 4.80
C GLU A 18 -10.69 -8.89 4.09
N ARG A 19 -11.80 -9.45 4.57
CA ARG A 19 -13.17 -9.16 4.10
C ARG A 19 -13.48 -7.66 4.16
N ARG A 20 -13.09 -6.98 5.24
CA ARG A 20 -13.24 -5.53 5.37
C ARG A 20 -12.52 -4.77 4.27
N TYR A 21 -11.30 -5.16 3.90
CA TYR A 21 -10.56 -4.52 2.81
C TYR A 21 -11.17 -4.82 1.45
N ILE A 22 -11.46 -6.10 1.16
CA ILE A 22 -12.07 -6.54 -0.11
C ILE A 22 -13.38 -5.78 -0.36
N THR A 23 -14.26 -5.71 0.64
CA THR A 23 -15.53 -4.98 0.53
C THR A 23 -15.31 -3.49 0.26
N ARG A 24 -14.36 -2.86 0.95
CA ARG A 24 -14.07 -1.43 0.73
C ARG A 24 -13.42 -1.16 -0.62
N GLN A 25 -12.65 -2.10 -1.15
CA GLN A 25 -12.12 -2.04 -2.52
C GLN A 25 -13.24 -2.13 -3.54
N LEU A 26 -14.13 -3.13 -3.41
CA LEU A 26 -15.28 -3.29 -4.31
C LEU A 26 -16.18 -2.06 -4.33
N LEU A 27 -16.49 -1.51 -3.15
CA LEU A 27 -17.29 -0.29 -3.00
C LEU A 27 -16.55 0.98 -3.43
N GLY A 28 -15.26 0.86 -3.79
CA GLY A 28 -14.45 1.96 -4.27
C GLY A 28 -13.95 2.93 -3.21
N TYR A 29 -14.23 2.67 -1.93
CA TYR A 29 -13.73 3.46 -0.81
C TYR A 29 -12.22 3.33 -0.65
N TYR A 30 -11.67 2.17 -1.00
CA TYR A 30 -10.25 1.89 -1.02
C TYR A 30 -9.83 1.66 -2.46
N ARG A 31 -8.74 2.31 -2.88
CA ARG A 31 -8.08 2.04 -4.15
C ARG A 31 -6.81 1.23 -3.90
N THR A 32 -5.79 1.50 -4.67
CA THR A 32 -4.50 0.83 -4.61
C THR A 32 -3.64 1.42 -3.50
N LEU A 33 -2.99 0.57 -2.72
CA LEU A 33 -1.86 0.98 -1.89
C LEU A 33 -0.60 0.98 -2.75
N ALA A 34 0.27 1.95 -2.51
CA ALA A 34 1.57 1.99 -3.16
C ALA A 34 2.66 2.37 -2.16
N ILE A 35 3.76 1.62 -2.17
CA ILE A 35 5.00 2.00 -1.49
C ILE A 35 6.11 2.03 -2.53
N GLY A 36 6.89 3.11 -2.51
CA GLY A 36 7.94 3.35 -3.49
C GLY A 36 9.33 3.17 -2.90
N GLY A 37 10.25 2.68 -3.73
CA GLY A 37 11.68 2.69 -3.48
C GLY A 37 12.44 3.30 -4.64
N ILE A 38 13.53 4.00 -4.34
CA ILE A 38 14.48 4.45 -5.36
C ILE A 38 15.56 3.38 -5.50
N TYR A 39 15.73 2.88 -6.71
CA TYR A 39 16.70 1.87 -7.10
C TYR A 39 17.74 2.47 -8.03
N THR A 40 18.98 2.02 -7.90
CA THR A 40 20.09 2.44 -8.76
C THR A 40 20.69 1.22 -9.42
N LEU A 41 20.80 1.25 -10.74
CA LEU A 41 21.43 0.20 -11.53
C LEU A 41 22.66 0.78 -12.23
N LYS A 42 23.79 0.11 -12.09
CA LYS A 42 24.98 0.39 -12.91
C LYS A 42 24.92 -0.50 -14.14
N GLN A 43 24.92 0.10 -15.32
CA GLN A 43 24.73 -0.61 -16.58
C GLN A 43 25.65 -0.06 -17.66
N ASP A 44 26.16 -0.93 -18.53
CA ASP A 44 26.84 -0.50 -19.75
C ASP A 44 25.82 0.18 -20.68
N THR A 45 26.23 1.26 -21.35
CA THR A 45 25.35 2.26 -22.00
C THR A 45 24.39 1.74 -23.07
N ASN A 46 24.47 0.47 -23.46
CA ASN A 46 23.71 -0.11 -24.58
C ASN A 46 22.53 -1.02 -24.17
N ASP A 47 22.38 -1.39 -22.90
CA ASP A 47 21.31 -2.30 -22.51
C ASP A 47 19.98 -1.54 -22.25
N GLN A 48 18.94 -1.90 -23.00
CA GLN A 48 17.59 -1.41 -22.75
C GLN A 48 16.98 -2.12 -21.53
N ILE A 49 16.47 -1.33 -20.59
CA ILE A 49 15.66 -1.86 -19.48
C ILE A 49 14.24 -2.03 -19.99
N SER A 50 13.73 -3.25 -19.86
CA SER A 50 12.38 -3.62 -20.24
C SER A 50 11.69 -4.30 -19.06
N GLN A 51 10.42 -4.66 -19.21
CA GLN A 51 9.71 -5.45 -18.20
C GLN A 51 10.46 -6.75 -17.85
N GLN A 52 11.18 -7.32 -18.83
CA GLN A 52 11.99 -8.53 -18.68
C GLN A 52 13.05 -8.41 -17.58
N THR A 53 13.62 -7.22 -17.39
CA THR A 53 14.67 -6.94 -16.39
C THR A 53 14.22 -7.30 -14.96
N PHE A 54 12.92 -7.22 -14.68
CA PHE A 54 12.37 -7.42 -13.34
C PHE A 54 11.80 -8.82 -13.11
N VAL A 55 11.62 -9.61 -14.17
CA VAL A 55 10.98 -10.94 -14.11
C VAL A 55 11.67 -11.89 -13.13
N PRO A 56 13.01 -12.08 -13.14
CA PRO A 56 13.66 -13.00 -12.20
C PRO A 56 13.42 -12.61 -10.73
N ALA A 57 13.50 -11.30 -10.43
CA ALA A 57 13.27 -10.78 -9.09
C ALA A 57 11.81 -10.93 -8.64
N LEU A 58 10.85 -10.78 -9.56
CA LEU A 58 9.44 -11.00 -9.28
C LEU A 58 9.12 -12.48 -9.04
N LYS A 59 9.70 -13.41 -9.80
CA LYS A 59 9.57 -14.85 -9.52
C LYS A 59 10.09 -15.19 -8.13
N HIS A 60 11.24 -14.63 -7.75
CA HIS A 60 11.78 -14.79 -6.40
C HIS A 60 10.82 -14.25 -5.32
N CYS A 61 10.17 -13.10 -5.57
CA CYS A 61 9.15 -12.57 -4.67
C CYS A 61 7.93 -13.49 -4.56
N VAL A 62 7.40 -13.98 -5.68
CA VAL A 62 6.24 -14.90 -5.70
C VAL A 62 6.53 -16.20 -4.98
N ALA A 63 7.73 -16.77 -5.17
CA ALA A 63 8.17 -17.96 -4.47
C ALA A 63 8.30 -17.74 -2.95
N THR A 64 8.74 -16.54 -2.54
CA THR A 64 8.97 -16.20 -1.13
C THR A 64 7.69 -15.80 -0.39
N HIS A 65 6.77 -15.11 -1.07
CA HIS A 65 5.56 -14.53 -0.48
C HIS A 65 4.32 -15.15 -1.12
N PRO A 66 3.74 -16.22 -0.53
CA PRO A 66 2.68 -17.00 -1.18
C PRO A 66 1.40 -16.20 -1.47
N LEU A 67 1.19 -15.10 -0.75
CA LEU A 67 0.07 -14.19 -0.95
C LEU A 67 0.13 -13.44 -2.29
N LEU A 68 1.32 -13.29 -2.89
CA LEU A 68 1.47 -12.70 -4.24
C LEU A 68 0.93 -13.62 -5.36
N SER A 69 0.57 -14.86 -5.04
CA SER A 69 -0.08 -15.77 -5.97
C SER A 69 -1.58 -15.93 -5.73
N ALA A 70 -2.14 -15.18 -4.78
CA ALA A 70 -3.54 -15.30 -4.41
C ALA A 70 -4.42 -14.38 -5.28
N VAL A 71 -5.51 -14.94 -5.81
CA VAL A 71 -6.62 -14.21 -6.43
C VAL A 71 -7.78 -14.14 -5.44
N ILE A 72 -8.68 -13.18 -5.63
CA ILE A 72 -9.88 -13.00 -4.80
C ILE A 72 -11.07 -13.57 -5.54
N GLU A 73 -11.72 -14.59 -4.97
CA GLU A 73 -12.98 -15.13 -5.48
C GLU A 73 -14.18 -14.54 -4.71
N GLY A 74 -15.25 -14.23 -5.43
CA GLY A 74 -16.51 -13.77 -4.85
C GLY A 74 -16.38 -12.46 -4.08
N GLN A 75 -15.62 -11.49 -4.61
CA GLN A 75 -15.40 -10.19 -3.96
C GLN A 75 -16.69 -9.42 -3.64
N ASP A 76 -17.74 -9.67 -4.42
CA ASP A 76 -19.10 -9.12 -4.31
C ASP A 76 -20.05 -9.95 -3.44
N THR A 77 -19.55 -11.06 -2.88
CA THR A 77 -20.31 -11.92 -1.99
C THR A 77 -20.01 -11.60 -0.52
N GLU A 78 -20.84 -12.13 0.38
CA GLU A 78 -20.59 -12.02 1.81
C GLU A 78 -19.41 -12.87 2.28
N SER A 79 -18.96 -13.83 1.48
CA SER A 79 -17.94 -14.82 1.87
C SER A 79 -16.81 -14.91 0.84
N PRO A 80 -16.06 -13.82 0.61
CA PRO A 80 -14.95 -13.85 -0.33
C PRO A 80 -13.84 -14.80 0.16
N ALA A 81 -13.14 -15.40 -0.79
CA ALA A 81 -12.08 -16.36 -0.51
C ALA A 81 -10.84 -16.08 -1.37
N PHE A 82 -9.72 -16.67 -0.97
CA PHE A 82 -8.51 -16.69 -1.76
C PHE A 82 -8.35 -18.03 -2.47
N SER A 83 -7.95 -17.95 -3.72
CA SER A 83 -7.55 -19.08 -4.56
C SER A 83 -6.26 -18.76 -5.30
N ARG A 84 -5.69 -19.74 -5.99
CA ARG A 84 -4.40 -19.61 -6.68
C ARG A 84 -4.46 -20.21 -8.07
N PRO A 85 -4.10 -19.46 -9.13
CA PRO A 85 -3.92 -20.05 -10.47
C PRO A 85 -2.65 -20.91 -10.47
N LYS A 86 -2.54 -21.90 -11.37
CA LYS A 86 -1.34 -22.76 -11.46
C LYS A 86 -0.07 -21.97 -11.82
N ALA A 87 -0.24 -20.91 -12.63
CA ALA A 87 0.84 -20.03 -13.04
C ALA A 87 0.32 -18.59 -13.18
N LEU A 88 1.22 -17.63 -12.99
CA LEU A 88 1.00 -16.20 -13.20
C LEU A 88 1.70 -15.77 -14.49
N ASN A 89 1.11 -14.82 -15.19
CA ASN A 89 1.81 -14.09 -16.24
C ASN A 89 2.38 -12.79 -15.64
N LEU A 90 3.69 -12.76 -15.37
CA LEU A 90 4.33 -11.60 -14.74
C LEU A 90 4.33 -10.34 -15.62
N GLN A 91 4.04 -10.47 -16.92
CA GLN A 91 3.84 -9.30 -17.78
C GLN A 91 2.67 -8.42 -17.29
N ASP A 92 1.62 -9.04 -16.74
CA ASP A 92 0.45 -8.34 -16.18
C ASP A 92 0.76 -7.65 -14.84
N HIS A 93 1.95 -7.90 -14.28
CA HIS A 93 2.41 -7.39 -12.99
C HIS A 93 3.53 -6.35 -13.10
N VAL A 94 3.89 -5.91 -14.31
CA VAL A 94 4.88 -4.84 -14.54
C VAL A 94 4.28 -3.74 -15.40
N GLU A 95 4.18 -2.54 -14.86
CA GLU A 95 3.87 -1.34 -15.62
C GLU A 95 5.12 -0.46 -15.71
N THR A 96 5.42 0.06 -16.90
CA THR A 96 6.49 1.04 -17.08
C THR A 96 5.86 2.37 -17.41
N LEU A 97 6.20 3.40 -16.63
CA LEU A 97 5.78 4.78 -16.85
C LEU A 97 6.94 5.59 -17.42
N CYS A 98 6.64 6.43 -18.41
CA CYS A 98 7.52 7.48 -18.89
C CYS A 98 7.00 8.86 -18.47
N ILE A 99 7.85 9.89 -18.60
CA ILE A 99 7.51 11.28 -18.22
C ILE A 99 6.25 11.75 -18.96
N ASN A 100 6.10 11.35 -20.22
CA ASN A 100 4.94 11.72 -21.04
C ASN A 100 3.62 11.08 -20.56
N ASP A 101 3.68 10.02 -19.76
CA ASP A 101 2.49 9.39 -19.17
C ASP A 101 1.97 10.15 -17.94
N LEU A 102 2.75 11.07 -17.37
CA LEU A 102 2.39 11.74 -16.12
C LEU A 102 1.53 12.98 -16.35
N GLU A 103 1.91 13.88 -17.26
CA GLU A 103 1.16 15.08 -17.65
C GLU A 103 1.84 15.82 -18.82
N GLU A 104 1.08 16.61 -19.59
CA GLU A 104 1.65 17.51 -20.61
C GLU A 104 2.58 18.55 -19.96
N GLY A 105 3.86 18.60 -20.36
CA GLY A 105 4.85 19.52 -19.80
C GLY A 105 5.63 18.99 -18.58
N ALA A 106 5.45 17.71 -18.22
CA ALA A 106 6.16 17.08 -17.09
C ALA A 106 7.70 17.06 -17.22
N THR A 107 8.26 17.36 -18.40
CA THR A 107 9.71 17.36 -18.65
C THR A 107 10.48 18.39 -17.83
N ASN A 108 9.82 19.45 -17.34
CA ASN A 108 10.44 20.51 -16.52
C ASN A 108 10.17 20.36 -15.02
N LEU A 109 9.48 19.30 -14.59
CA LEU A 109 9.15 19.07 -13.19
C LEU A 109 10.36 18.60 -12.39
N SER A 110 10.37 18.91 -11.08
CA SER A 110 11.40 18.37 -10.20
C SER A 110 11.23 16.86 -10.01
N GLU A 111 12.32 16.15 -9.66
CA GLU A 111 12.26 14.71 -9.32
C GLU A 111 11.16 14.40 -8.30
N LYS A 112 11.01 15.27 -7.30
CA LYS A 112 9.98 15.14 -6.25
C LYS A 112 8.58 15.20 -6.84
N ASP A 113 8.33 16.13 -7.75
CA ASP A 113 7.01 16.32 -8.37
C ASP A 113 6.71 15.14 -9.30
N LEU A 114 7.70 14.67 -10.08
CA LEU A 114 7.56 13.48 -10.92
C LEU A 114 7.20 12.23 -10.09
N MET A 115 7.91 12.00 -8.98
CA MET A 115 7.60 10.91 -8.05
C MET A 115 6.20 11.07 -7.43
N HIS A 116 5.80 12.30 -7.12
CA HIS A 116 4.47 12.60 -6.60
C HIS A 116 3.38 12.23 -7.61
N HIS A 117 3.45 12.73 -8.86
CA HIS A 117 2.49 12.39 -9.91
C HIS A 117 2.43 10.89 -10.18
N ALA A 118 3.58 10.22 -10.28
CA ALA A 118 3.64 8.77 -10.45
C ALA A 118 2.95 8.03 -9.28
N THR A 119 3.14 8.51 -8.05
CA THR A 119 2.51 7.93 -6.86
C THR A 119 1.00 8.16 -6.84
N VAL A 120 0.52 9.37 -7.11
CA VAL A 120 -0.92 9.69 -7.17
C VAL A 120 -1.62 8.85 -8.23
N ARG A 121 -1.08 8.81 -9.46
CA ARG A 121 -1.59 7.96 -10.55
C ARG A 121 -1.69 6.50 -10.12
N THR A 122 -0.68 5.99 -9.44
CA THR A 122 -0.66 4.60 -8.97
C THR A 122 -1.69 4.34 -7.87
N LEU A 123 -1.82 5.25 -6.89
CA LEU A 123 -2.81 5.15 -5.81
C LEU A 123 -4.25 5.17 -6.35
N ASP A 124 -4.50 5.98 -7.38
CA ASP A 124 -5.83 6.09 -7.99
C ASP A 124 -6.17 4.94 -8.95
N SER A 125 -5.20 4.09 -9.29
CA SER A 125 -5.43 2.91 -10.14
C SER A 125 -6.27 1.84 -9.44
N LYS A 126 -6.90 0.96 -10.24
CA LYS A 126 -7.72 -0.17 -9.77
C LYS A 126 -7.34 -1.43 -10.53
N PHE A 127 -7.47 -2.58 -9.87
CA PHE A 127 -7.37 -3.90 -10.48
C PHE A 127 -8.77 -4.43 -10.77
N SER A 128 -9.07 -4.73 -12.03
CA SER A 128 -10.40 -5.16 -12.48
C SER A 128 -10.58 -6.68 -12.46
N SER A 129 -9.50 -7.44 -12.68
CA SER A 129 -9.54 -8.90 -12.90
C SER A 129 -9.03 -9.68 -11.69
N VAL A 130 -9.48 -9.30 -10.48
CA VAL A 130 -8.94 -9.85 -9.22
C VAL A 130 -9.20 -11.35 -9.01
N GLU A 131 -10.16 -11.90 -9.76
CA GLU A 131 -10.50 -13.34 -9.76
C GLU A 131 -9.50 -14.19 -10.57
N THR A 132 -8.78 -13.58 -11.50
CA THR A 132 -7.84 -14.28 -12.39
C THR A 132 -6.40 -13.83 -12.19
N THR A 133 -6.20 -12.58 -11.77
CA THR A 133 -4.89 -11.95 -11.61
C THR A 133 -4.79 -11.40 -10.20
N PRO A 134 -3.79 -11.80 -9.40
CA PRO A 134 -3.55 -11.22 -8.09
C PRO A 134 -3.47 -9.69 -8.19
N PRO A 135 -4.17 -8.92 -7.32
CA PRO A 135 -4.26 -7.46 -7.42
C PRO A 135 -3.00 -6.77 -6.88
N TRP A 136 -1.88 -7.00 -7.55
CA TRP A 136 -0.62 -6.29 -7.33
C TRP A 136 0.15 -6.11 -8.63
N LYS A 137 1.03 -5.12 -8.69
CA LYS A 137 2.02 -4.92 -9.76
C LYS A 137 3.18 -4.08 -9.24
N ILE A 138 4.29 -4.09 -9.94
CA ILE A 138 5.27 -3.01 -9.83
C ILE A 138 5.00 -1.95 -10.90
N VAL A 139 5.14 -0.69 -10.54
CA VAL A 139 5.13 0.43 -11.48
C VAL A 139 6.55 1.02 -11.48
N VAL A 140 7.20 0.95 -12.63
CA VAL A 140 8.59 1.34 -12.83
C VAL A 140 8.63 2.68 -13.54
N PHE A 141 9.15 3.69 -12.87
CA PHE A 141 9.37 5.02 -13.43
C PHE A 141 10.86 5.32 -13.52
N ASN A 142 11.34 5.68 -14.72
CA ASN A 142 12.73 6.07 -14.93
C ASN A 142 12.93 7.52 -14.45
N LEU A 143 13.76 7.70 -13.43
CA LEU A 143 14.06 9.03 -12.91
C LEU A 143 15.09 9.72 -13.81
N PRO A 144 14.88 10.99 -14.19
CA PRO A 144 15.86 11.74 -14.95
C PRO A 144 17.16 11.91 -14.15
N ASN A 145 18.31 11.82 -14.83
CA ASN A 145 19.60 12.15 -14.25
C ASN A 145 19.71 13.68 -14.13
N HIS A 146 19.64 14.20 -12.91
CA HIS A 146 19.62 15.65 -12.66
C HIS A 146 21.01 16.28 -12.46
N ASP A 147 22.05 15.48 -12.16
CA ASP A 147 23.41 16.00 -12.01
C ASP A 147 24.26 15.65 -13.23
N GLU A 148 24.83 16.66 -13.91
CA GLU A 148 25.83 16.45 -14.98
C GLU A 148 27.08 15.70 -14.47
N ALA A 149 27.31 15.69 -13.15
CA ALA A 149 28.39 14.96 -12.49
C ALA A 149 28.05 13.48 -12.19
N GLN A 150 26.81 13.04 -12.39
CA GLN A 150 26.45 11.64 -12.20
C GLN A 150 26.97 10.79 -13.37
N ASP A 151 27.61 9.68 -13.01
CA ASP A 151 28.12 8.69 -13.96
C ASP A 151 26.98 8.25 -14.90
N PRO A 152 27.10 8.46 -16.23
CA PRO A 152 26.05 8.12 -17.20
C PRO A 152 25.75 6.61 -17.26
N SER A 153 26.62 5.76 -16.68
CA SER A 153 26.35 4.33 -16.50
C SER A 153 25.38 4.03 -15.36
N ILE A 154 25.07 5.01 -14.49
CA ILE A 154 24.11 4.84 -13.39
C ILE A 154 22.73 5.32 -13.84
N ARG A 155 21.76 4.41 -13.76
CA ARG A 155 20.35 4.68 -14.00
C ARG A 155 19.56 4.58 -12.71
N ARG A 156 18.60 5.48 -12.52
CA ARG A 156 17.77 5.57 -11.31
C ARG A 156 16.33 5.25 -11.64
N PHE A 157 15.72 4.38 -10.84
CA PHE A 157 14.32 3.99 -10.99
C PHE A 157 13.56 4.30 -9.71
N PHE A 158 12.39 4.91 -9.86
CA PHE A 158 11.39 4.91 -8.82
C PHE A 158 10.43 3.76 -9.07
N ILE A 159 10.51 2.73 -8.23
CA ILE A 159 9.69 1.52 -8.36
C ILE A 159 8.66 1.53 -7.23
N LEU A 160 7.39 1.61 -7.61
CA LEU A 160 6.24 1.50 -6.71
C LEU A 160 5.76 0.05 -6.70
N PHE A 161 5.66 -0.57 -5.53
CA PHE A 161 4.90 -1.79 -5.35
C PHE A 161 3.44 -1.41 -5.05
N ALA A 162 2.56 -1.68 -6.01
CA ALA A 162 1.17 -1.30 -6.02
C ALA A 162 0.29 -2.53 -5.77
N TYR A 163 -0.62 -2.51 -4.79
CA TYR A 163 -1.40 -3.68 -4.41
C TYR A 163 -2.70 -3.33 -3.67
N TYR A 164 -3.66 -4.24 -3.65
CA TYR A 164 -4.82 -4.12 -2.77
C TYR A 164 -4.47 -4.45 -1.32
N HIS A 165 -5.03 -3.67 -0.39
CA HIS A 165 -4.82 -3.83 1.06
C HIS A 165 -5.23 -5.21 1.62
N SER A 166 -6.05 -5.98 0.89
CA SER A 166 -6.32 -7.39 1.18
C SER A 166 -5.08 -8.30 1.05
N HIS A 167 -4.06 -7.87 0.30
CA HIS A 167 -2.82 -8.62 0.01
C HIS A 167 -1.62 -8.15 0.84
N GLY A 168 -1.80 -7.16 1.71
CA GLY A 168 -0.71 -6.71 2.59
C GLY A 168 -1.00 -5.40 3.28
N ASP A 169 -0.10 -5.05 4.20
CA ASP A 169 -0.03 -3.73 4.83
C ASP A 169 1.29 -3.03 4.44
N GLY A 170 1.59 -1.89 5.07
CA GLY A 170 2.82 -1.17 4.79
C GLY A 170 4.10 -1.96 5.10
N LYS A 171 4.08 -2.86 6.08
CA LYS A 171 5.23 -3.73 6.39
C LYS A 171 5.36 -4.84 5.35
N SER A 172 4.26 -5.37 4.84
CA SER A 172 4.27 -6.34 3.74
C SER A 172 4.99 -5.78 2.51
N ALA A 173 4.73 -4.52 2.13
CA ALA A 173 5.45 -3.90 1.02
C ALA A 173 6.94 -3.69 1.30
N LEU A 174 7.32 -3.33 2.53
CA LEU A 174 8.74 -3.27 2.90
C LEU A 174 9.41 -4.64 2.80
N ALA A 175 8.72 -5.72 3.16
CA ALA A 175 9.20 -7.08 2.99
C ALA A 175 9.34 -7.43 1.50
N PHE A 176 8.36 -7.06 0.67
CA PHE A 176 8.43 -7.19 -0.79
C PHE A 176 9.66 -6.49 -1.35
N HIS A 177 9.87 -5.20 -1.07
CA HIS A 177 11.01 -4.45 -1.61
C HIS A 177 12.37 -5.05 -1.22
N LYS A 178 12.49 -5.61 -0.01
CA LYS A 178 13.70 -6.31 0.43
C LYS A 178 13.93 -7.59 -0.36
N THR A 179 12.91 -8.44 -0.51
CA THR A 179 12.99 -9.67 -1.31
C THR A 179 13.23 -9.36 -2.78
N PHE A 180 12.59 -8.32 -3.30
CA PHE A 180 12.77 -7.85 -4.67
C PHE A 180 14.21 -7.41 -4.92
N LEU A 181 14.79 -6.60 -4.01
CA LEU A 181 16.20 -6.21 -4.09
C LEU A 181 17.15 -7.41 -3.99
N GLN A 182 16.85 -8.40 -3.14
CA GLN A 182 17.62 -9.65 -3.07
C GLN A 182 17.57 -10.40 -4.41
N GLY A 183 16.39 -10.49 -5.03
CA GLY A 183 16.20 -11.09 -6.35
C GLY A 183 16.98 -10.35 -7.44
N LEU A 184 16.95 -9.02 -7.45
CA LEU A 184 17.70 -8.19 -8.40
C LEU A 184 19.22 -8.36 -8.25
N ASN A 185 19.72 -8.53 -7.02
CA ASN A 185 21.16 -8.70 -6.76
C ASN A 185 21.65 -10.15 -6.93
N GLY A 186 20.74 -11.13 -6.86
CA GLY A 186 21.09 -12.56 -6.77
C GLY A 186 20.95 -13.36 -8.06
N GLN A 187 20.37 -12.80 -9.12
CA GLN A 187 20.11 -13.50 -10.38
C GLN A 187 20.78 -12.79 -11.55
N GLN A 188 21.55 -13.50 -12.38
CA GLN A 188 21.91 -13.00 -13.71
C GLN A 188 20.62 -12.92 -14.53
N SER A 189 20.31 -11.74 -15.06
CA SER A 189 19.14 -11.54 -15.91
C SER A 189 19.31 -12.35 -17.19
N ASP A 190 18.67 -13.52 -17.29
CA ASP A 190 18.52 -14.19 -18.56
C ASP A 190 17.43 -13.45 -19.35
N ILE A 191 17.86 -12.76 -20.41
CA ILE A 191 17.00 -11.97 -21.30
C ILE A 191 15.91 -12.86 -21.95
N HIS A 192 16.06 -14.19 -21.92
CA HIS A 192 15.10 -15.15 -22.44
C HIS A 192 14.18 -15.80 -21.40
N GLU A 193 14.19 -15.33 -20.15
CA GLU A 193 13.35 -15.93 -19.12
C GLU A 193 11.85 -15.77 -19.42
N SER A 194 11.06 -16.84 -19.28
CA SER A 194 9.61 -16.75 -19.50
C SER A 194 8.94 -15.84 -18.45
N PHE A 195 8.01 -14.98 -18.87
CA PHE A 195 7.11 -14.23 -17.99
C PHE A 195 6.20 -15.14 -17.16
N ILE A 196 6.04 -16.40 -17.56
CA ILE A 196 5.24 -17.37 -16.82
C ILE A 196 5.98 -17.75 -15.53
N CYS A 197 5.32 -17.51 -14.41
CA CYS A 197 5.78 -17.88 -13.08
C CYS A 197 4.88 -18.96 -12.52
N GLU A 198 5.43 -20.15 -12.26
CA GLU A 198 4.71 -21.16 -11.50
C GLU A 198 4.43 -20.65 -10.08
N THR A 199 3.21 -20.83 -9.61
CA THR A 199 2.86 -20.40 -8.25
C THR A 199 3.39 -21.40 -7.23
N PRO A 200 3.80 -20.94 -6.04
CA PRO A 200 4.28 -21.85 -5.00
C PRO A 200 3.17 -22.80 -4.56
N SER A 201 3.53 -23.95 -3.98
CA SER A 201 2.59 -24.89 -3.36
C SER A 201 2.31 -24.58 -1.88
N SER A 202 3.04 -23.63 -1.29
CA SER A 202 2.92 -23.28 0.13
C SER A 202 1.55 -22.65 0.44
N PRO A 203 0.94 -22.99 1.60
CA PRO A 203 -0.33 -22.42 1.99
C PRO A 203 -0.18 -20.92 2.32
N LEU A 204 -1.30 -20.19 2.31
CA LEU A 204 -1.31 -18.84 2.88
C LEU A 204 -1.11 -18.90 4.40
N PRO A 205 -0.54 -17.86 5.01
CA PRO A 205 -0.58 -17.70 6.46
C PRO A 205 -2.02 -17.78 6.99
N PRO A 206 -2.21 -18.26 8.23
CA PRO A 206 -3.52 -18.26 8.86
C PRO A 206 -4.09 -16.84 8.94
N THR A 207 -5.41 -16.74 8.99
CA THR A 207 -6.08 -15.46 9.25
C THR A 207 -5.67 -14.89 10.61
N ILE A 208 -5.81 -13.57 10.83
CA ILE A 208 -5.43 -12.95 12.10
C ILE A 208 -6.22 -13.52 13.29
N GLU A 209 -7.47 -13.91 13.04
CA GLU A 209 -8.36 -14.53 14.02
C GLU A 209 -7.92 -15.96 14.39
N GLN A 210 -7.30 -16.67 13.45
CA GLN A 210 -6.71 -17.99 13.70
C GLN A 210 -5.33 -17.90 14.33
N ALA A 211 -4.55 -16.86 13.99
CA ALA A 211 -3.19 -16.66 14.46
C ALA A 211 -3.12 -16.15 15.91
N GLY A 212 -4.17 -15.48 16.40
CA GLY A 212 -4.16 -14.86 17.72
C GLY A 212 -5.52 -14.77 18.40
N LYS A 213 -5.51 -14.70 19.73
CA LYS A 213 -6.71 -14.52 20.54
C LYS A 213 -7.14 -13.05 20.56
N LEU A 214 -8.08 -12.68 19.68
CA LEU A 214 -8.66 -11.34 19.60
C LEU A 214 -9.89 -11.18 20.51
N SER A 215 -9.76 -11.52 21.80
CA SER A 215 -10.88 -11.42 22.73
C SER A 215 -11.19 -9.98 23.10
N ILE A 216 -12.44 -9.56 22.91
CA ILE A 216 -12.98 -8.30 23.43
C ILE A 216 -13.65 -8.55 24.79
N SER A 217 -13.59 -7.56 25.69
CA SER A 217 -14.33 -7.67 26.96
C SER A 217 -15.83 -7.48 26.73
N TRP A 218 -16.67 -8.16 27.53
CA TRP A 218 -18.13 -7.95 27.50
C TRP A 218 -18.52 -6.51 27.80
N SER A 219 -17.78 -5.85 28.69
CA SER A 219 -17.96 -4.43 28.97
C SER A 219 -17.72 -3.57 27.72
N TYR A 220 -16.70 -3.87 26.93
CA TYR A 220 -16.42 -3.14 25.69
C TYR A 220 -17.52 -3.39 24.64
N LEU A 221 -17.99 -4.63 24.50
CA LEU A 221 -19.04 -4.99 23.54
C LEU A 221 -20.40 -4.39 23.90
N LEU A 222 -20.78 -4.43 25.17
CA LEU A 222 -22.13 -4.05 25.61
C LEU A 222 -22.25 -2.59 26.06
N SER A 223 -21.15 -1.93 26.41
CA SER A 223 -21.16 -0.52 26.84
C SER A 223 -21.78 0.44 25.80
N PRO A 224 -21.54 0.30 24.49
CA PRO A 224 -22.23 1.11 23.48
C PRO A 224 -23.74 0.87 23.45
N LEU A 225 -24.17 -0.40 23.58
CA LEU A 225 -25.59 -0.77 23.59
C LEU A 225 -26.29 -0.17 24.81
N PHE A 226 -25.81 -0.48 26.02
CA PHE A 226 -26.39 0.03 27.25
C PHE A 226 -26.28 1.55 27.36
N GLY A 227 -25.17 2.14 26.92
CA GLY A 227 -25.01 3.59 26.92
C GLY A 227 -25.99 4.30 25.98
N ALA A 228 -26.46 3.65 24.91
CA ALA A 228 -27.44 4.23 23.98
C ALA A 228 -28.89 4.19 24.52
N TYR A 229 -29.23 3.24 25.39
CA TYR A 229 -30.60 3.01 25.86
C TYR A 229 -30.83 3.37 27.35
N LEU A 230 -29.79 3.39 28.18
CA LEU A 230 -29.91 3.78 29.58
C LEU A 230 -29.99 5.30 29.74
N PRO A 231 -30.71 5.81 30.76
CA PRO A 231 -30.64 7.21 31.14
C PRO A 231 -29.19 7.63 31.40
N GLU A 232 -28.84 8.85 30.97
CA GLU A 232 -27.44 9.31 30.93
C GLU A 232 -26.76 9.27 32.32
N PHE A 233 -27.50 9.54 33.40
CA PHE A 233 -26.97 9.46 34.76
C PHE A 233 -26.59 8.03 35.18
N VAL A 234 -27.35 7.02 34.74
CA VAL A 234 -27.08 5.58 35.00
C VAL A 234 -25.90 5.11 34.16
N ALA A 235 -25.88 5.48 32.88
CA ALA A 235 -24.77 5.13 32.00
C ALA A 235 -23.45 5.71 32.54
N ARG A 236 -23.44 6.98 32.94
CA ARG A 236 -22.26 7.64 33.52
C ARG A 236 -21.80 7.00 34.84
N SER A 237 -22.71 6.66 35.75
CA SER A 237 -22.34 6.05 37.03
C SER A 237 -21.72 4.66 36.87
N LEU A 238 -22.13 3.92 35.84
CA LEU A 238 -21.58 2.60 35.49
C LEU A 238 -20.35 2.67 34.57
N GLY A 239 -19.89 3.87 34.21
CA GLY A 239 -18.79 4.06 33.25
C GLY A 239 -19.13 3.60 31.83
N LEU A 240 -20.41 3.39 31.52
CA LEU A 240 -20.90 2.99 30.22
C LEU A 240 -21.03 4.23 29.32
N ARG A 241 -20.62 4.09 28.06
CA ARG A 241 -20.68 5.18 27.08
C ARG A 241 -21.34 4.69 25.80
N ALA A 242 -22.36 5.41 25.35
CA ALA A 242 -23.04 5.15 24.08
C ALA A 242 -22.08 5.19 22.87
N SER A 243 -21.00 5.97 23.01
CA SER A 243 -19.96 6.12 22.01
C SER A 243 -18.60 6.24 22.69
N THR A 244 -17.59 5.65 22.09
CA THR A 244 -16.18 5.83 22.48
C THR A 244 -15.65 7.21 22.08
N THR A 245 -16.33 7.91 21.15
CA THR A 245 -15.99 9.27 20.76
C THR A 245 -16.55 10.27 21.79
N PRO A 246 -15.69 11.12 22.39
CA PRO A 246 -16.15 12.18 23.29
C PRO A 246 -17.18 13.08 22.59
N LYS A 247 -18.34 13.29 23.22
CA LYS A 247 -19.34 14.25 22.75
C LYS A 247 -18.98 15.63 23.30
N SER A 248 -18.32 16.46 22.50
CA SER A 248 -18.23 17.91 22.74
C SER A 248 -19.06 18.63 21.70
N ALA A 249 -19.93 19.55 22.13
CA ALA A 249 -20.77 20.32 21.21
C ALA A 249 -19.92 21.19 20.27
N ASP A 250 -18.76 21.62 20.76
CA ASP A 250 -17.71 22.41 20.11
C ASP A 250 -16.59 21.55 19.49
N ALA A 251 -16.69 20.22 19.53
CA ALA A 251 -15.69 19.37 18.88
C ALA A 251 -15.71 19.64 17.36
N TRP A 252 -14.59 20.08 16.81
CA TRP A 252 -14.42 20.17 15.38
C TRP A 252 -14.47 18.77 14.74
N LYS A 253 -15.43 18.55 13.84
CA LYS A 253 -15.67 17.25 13.19
C LYS A 253 -15.10 17.19 11.77
N GLY A 254 -14.29 18.18 11.39
CA GLY A 254 -13.89 18.40 10.01
C GLY A 254 -15.02 18.94 9.13
N ILE A 255 -14.68 19.21 7.87
CA ILE A 255 -15.66 19.56 6.83
C ILE A 255 -16.46 18.30 6.47
N LYS A 256 -17.75 18.43 6.19
CA LYS A 256 -18.57 17.32 5.71
C LYS A 256 -18.06 16.86 4.34
N ILE A 257 -17.32 15.76 4.31
CA ILE A 257 -16.82 15.16 3.08
C ILE A 257 -17.95 14.38 2.40
N ARG A 258 -18.21 14.68 1.11
CA ARG A 258 -19.05 13.84 0.25
C ARG A 258 -18.12 12.95 -0.56
N PHE A 259 -18.32 11.64 -0.46
CA PHE A 259 -17.59 10.68 -1.28
C PHE A 259 -18.40 10.40 -2.55
N ASP A 260 -17.79 10.67 -3.69
CA ASP A 260 -18.25 10.21 -4.99
C ASP A 260 -17.13 9.41 -5.63
N HIS A 261 -17.38 8.12 -5.83
CA HIS A 261 -16.39 7.20 -6.39
C HIS A 261 -15.91 7.60 -7.79
N SER A 262 -16.76 8.27 -8.58
CA SER A 262 -16.45 8.68 -9.95
C SER A 262 -15.51 9.88 -10.02
N THR A 263 -15.58 10.78 -9.03
CA THR A 263 -14.76 12.00 -8.98
C THR A 263 -13.67 11.97 -7.92
N PHE A 264 -13.59 10.90 -7.11
CA PHE A 264 -12.59 10.79 -6.06
C PHE A 264 -11.19 10.68 -6.65
N THR A 265 -10.31 11.59 -6.22
CA THR A 265 -8.87 11.58 -6.49
C THR A 265 -8.10 11.59 -5.17
N THR A 266 -6.92 10.98 -5.17
CA THR A 266 -6.09 10.91 -3.98
C THR A 266 -5.37 12.24 -3.76
N GLY A 267 -5.70 12.94 -2.67
CA GLY A 267 -4.90 14.07 -2.18
C GLY A 267 -3.63 13.57 -1.50
N LEU A 268 -2.48 13.76 -2.14
CA LEU A 268 -1.16 13.40 -1.62
C LEU A 268 -0.28 14.64 -1.57
N GLU A 269 0.57 14.75 -0.56
CA GLU A 269 1.64 15.75 -0.51
C GLU A 269 2.92 15.14 0.05
N PHE A 270 4.06 15.50 -0.53
CA PHE A 270 5.38 15.04 -0.07
C PHE A 270 6.07 16.13 0.74
N LEU A 271 6.36 15.81 2.01
CA LEU A 271 7.21 16.62 2.87
C LEU A 271 8.54 15.89 3.08
N THR A 272 9.62 16.42 2.50
CA THR A 272 10.97 15.89 2.65
C THR A 272 11.74 16.74 3.66
N VAL A 273 12.29 16.10 4.69
CA VAL A 273 13.18 16.74 5.67
C VAL A 273 14.60 16.25 5.41
N SER A 274 15.56 17.17 5.34
CA SER A 274 16.96 16.81 5.10
C SER A 274 17.52 15.88 6.18
N HIS A 275 18.45 15.00 5.79
CA HIS A 275 19.10 14.07 6.71
C HIS A 275 19.72 14.79 7.92
N THR A 276 20.39 15.93 7.71
CA THR A 276 21.03 16.71 8.76
C THR A 276 20.02 17.23 9.80
N THR A 277 18.88 17.75 9.34
CA THR A 277 17.80 18.22 10.21
C THR A 277 17.18 17.06 10.98
N MET A 278 16.80 16.00 10.28
CA MET A 278 16.18 14.82 10.90
C MET A 278 17.10 14.19 11.94
N HIS A 279 18.39 14.06 11.65
CA HIS A 279 19.37 13.52 12.57
C HIS A 279 19.46 14.34 13.87
N LYS A 280 19.56 15.67 13.77
CA LYS A 280 19.58 16.57 14.93
C LYS A 280 18.27 16.47 15.73
N THR A 281 17.13 16.45 15.05
CA THR A 281 15.81 16.29 15.69
C THR A 281 15.72 14.97 16.45
N LEU A 282 16.21 13.86 15.87
CA LEU A 282 16.23 12.56 16.55
C LEU A 282 17.15 12.56 17.78
N GLN A 283 18.31 13.23 17.72
CA GLN A 283 19.19 13.39 18.87
C GLN A 283 18.52 14.17 20.00
N LEU A 284 17.86 15.29 19.68
CA LEU A 284 17.12 16.08 20.67
C LEU A 284 15.97 15.27 21.27
N CYS A 285 15.20 14.54 20.46
CA CYS A 285 14.13 13.67 20.96
C CYS A 285 14.67 12.67 21.99
N ARG A 286 15.81 12.02 21.70
CA ARG A 286 16.46 11.08 22.62
C ARG A 286 16.95 11.76 23.91
N ALA A 287 17.55 12.94 23.81
CA ALA A 287 18.00 13.70 24.98
C ALA A 287 16.84 14.06 25.94
N HIS A 288 15.63 14.21 25.40
CA HIS A 288 14.41 14.47 26.16
C HIS A 288 13.57 13.20 26.45
N ASN A 289 14.09 12.00 26.19
CA ASN A 289 13.37 10.73 26.36
C ASN A 289 12.01 10.65 25.62
N VAL A 290 11.91 11.30 24.46
CA VAL A 290 10.72 11.26 23.61
C VAL A 290 11.01 10.57 22.27
N LYS A 291 9.97 9.99 21.65
CA LYS A 291 10.05 9.45 20.29
C LYS A 291 9.70 10.53 19.28
N PHE A 292 10.29 10.45 18.09
CA PHE A 292 9.95 11.35 16.98
C PHE A 292 8.45 11.34 16.66
N THR A 293 7.78 10.20 16.74
CA THR A 293 6.32 10.10 16.52
C THR A 293 5.52 10.94 17.50
N SER A 294 5.98 11.09 18.75
CA SER A 294 5.34 11.96 19.75
C SER A 294 5.53 13.43 19.40
N LEU A 295 6.74 13.82 18.97
CA LEU A 295 7.01 15.17 18.47
C LEU A 295 6.17 15.48 17.23
N LEU A 296 6.14 14.58 16.25
CA LEU A 296 5.34 14.73 15.02
C LEU A 296 3.85 14.90 15.36
N HIS A 297 3.32 14.10 16.29
CA HIS A 297 1.95 14.26 16.76
C HIS A 297 1.71 15.65 17.33
N GLN A 298 2.62 16.16 18.18
CA GLN A 298 2.51 17.50 18.75
C GLN A 298 2.57 18.61 17.67
N LEU A 299 3.41 18.45 16.66
CA LEU A 299 3.49 19.38 15.52
C LEU A 299 2.17 19.40 14.74
N VAL A 300 1.59 18.23 14.48
CA VAL A 300 0.27 18.12 13.81
C VAL A 300 -0.81 18.76 14.65
N VAL A 301 -0.88 18.49 15.97
CA VAL A 301 -1.87 19.10 16.87
C VAL A 301 -1.73 20.61 16.87
N ARG A 302 -0.52 21.15 16.98
CA ARG A 302 -0.28 22.59 16.96
C ARG A 302 -0.71 23.22 15.64
N ALA A 303 -0.29 22.64 14.51
CA ALA A 303 -0.66 23.16 13.18
C ALA A 303 -2.18 23.12 12.96
N LEU A 304 -2.85 22.06 13.41
CA LEU A 304 -4.31 21.98 13.37
C LEU A 304 -4.93 23.07 14.25
N SER A 305 -4.51 23.21 15.51
CA SER A 305 -5.05 24.25 16.41
C SER A 305 -4.89 25.67 15.86
N GLU A 306 -3.80 25.96 15.15
CA GLU A 306 -3.57 27.26 14.49
C GLU A 306 -4.43 27.43 13.22
N ALA A 307 -4.75 26.34 12.50
CA ALA A 307 -5.55 26.37 11.28
C ALA A 307 -7.07 26.33 11.53
N LEU A 308 -7.50 25.92 12.72
CA LEU A 308 -8.92 25.90 13.07
C LEU A 308 -9.45 27.31 13.28
N PRO A 309 -10.69 27.61 12.82
CA PRO A 309 -11.31 28.89 13.08
C PRO A 309 -11.36 29.19 14.59
N SER A 310 -11.14 30.45 14.96
CA SER A 310 -11.46 30.92 16.31
C SER A 310 -12.96 30.75 16.53
N ASN A 311 -13.35 29.96 17.53
CA ASN A 311 -14.74 29.89 17.99
C ASN A 311 -15.19 31.24 18.57
#